data_AF-A0A7V5ZEG6-F1
#
_entry.id   AF-A0A7V5ZEG6-F1
#
_cell.length_a   1.000
_cell.length_b   1.000
_cell.length_c   1.000
_cell.angle_alpha   90.00
_cell.angle_beta   90.00
_cell.angle_gamma   90.00
#
_symmetry.space_group_name_H-M   'P 1'
#
loop_
_entity.id
_entity.type
_entity.pdbx_description
1 polymer ?
#
loop_
_entity_poly.entity_id
_entity_poly.type
_entity_poly.pdbx_seq_one_letter_code
_entity_poly.pdbx_strand_id
1 'polypeptide(L)'
;MKVILLAIACLVGLGGGLSARAQAPLEWLERMERAENSVSLEGVRVTRFFLPVPLPAIEERILRAGLRYRVEYLRPAARQGELLIDDGLRRFHYLPRLRQVQTLPSEQPLALRRRRELLARLRRGELLLETKGTDIVAGRKAVVLEAATRRGQPWRRW
;
A
#
# COMPACT_ATOMS: atom_id res chain seq x y z
N MET A 1 -9.20 12.94 17.51
CA MET A 1 -7.99 12.96 16.66
C MET A 1 -7.87 11.63 15.94
N LYS A 2 -7.80 11.60 14.60
CA LYS A 2 -7.61 10.35 13.84
C LYS A 2 -6.11 10.14 13.61
N VAL A 3 -5.50 9.23 14.35
CA VAL A 3 -4.13 8.76 14.17
C VAL A 3 -4.10 7.81 12.97
N ILE A 4 -3.17 7.98 12.04
CA ILE A 4 -3.01 7.07 10.89
C ILE A 4 -1.79 6.20 11.16
N LEU A 5 -2.04 4.91 11.36
CA LEU A 5 -1.03 3.88 11.56
C LEU A 5 -0.62 3.32 10.19
N LEU A 6 0.66 3.43 9.84
CA LEU A 6 1.21 2.70 8.69
C LEU A 6 1.79 1.39 9.23
N ALA A 7 1.09 0.28 9.00
CA ALA A 7 1.59 -1.03 9.36
C ALA A 7 2.38 -1.64 8.20
N ILE A 8 3.68 -1.89 8.42
CA ILE A 8 4.55 -2.55 7.46
C ILE A 8 4.63 -4.03 7.82
N ALA A 9 4.04 -4.90 7.01
CA ALA A 9 4.17 -6.34 7.17
C ALA A 9 5.62 -6.77 6.90
N CYS A 10 6.30 -7.31 7.91
CA CYS A 10 7.64 -7.84 7.74
C CYS A 10 7.59 -9.24 7.12
N LEU A 11 8.18 -9.40 5.93
CA LEU A 11 8.64 -10.71 5.47
C LEU A 11 9.93 -11.03 6.26
N VAL A 12 9.75 -11.71 7.39
CA VAL A 12 10.87 -12.27 8.15
C VAL A 12 11.19 -13.62 7.54
N GLY A 13 12.16 -13.63 6.60
CA GLY A 13 12.91 -14.85 6.32
C GLY A 13 13.65 -15.28 7.58
N LEU A 14 13.73 -16.59 7.81
CA LEU A 14 14.47 -17.23 8.89
C LEU A 14 15.92 -16.74 8.91
N GLY A 15 16.24 -15.80 9.81
CA GLY A 15 17.61 -15.32 9.99
C GLY A 15 17.67 -13.88 10.51
N GLY A 16 17.84 -13.73 11.82
CA GLY A 16 18.20 -12.46 12.46
C GLY A 16 17.03 -11.74 13.11
N GLY A 17 16.88 -11.96 14.42
CA GLY A 17 16.02 -11.15 15.28
C GLY A 17 16.57 -9.73 15.42
N LEU A 18 16.29 -8.88 14.45
CA LEU A 18 16.48 -7.43 14.58
C LEU A 18 15.28 -6.87 15.32
N SER A 19 15.46 -6.58 16.61
CA SER A 19 14.47 -5.91 17.44
C SER A 19 14.00 -4.63 16.73
N ALA A 20 12.67 -4.46 16.59
CA ALA A 20 12.07 -3.33 15.88
C ALA A 20 12.51 -1.94 16.38
N ARG A 21 13.02 -1.86 17.62
CA ARG A 21 13.59 -0.65 18.25
C ARG A 21 15.04 -0.32 17.82
N ALA A 22 15.78 -1.27 17.25
CA ALA A 22 17.20 -1.08 16.92
C ALA A 22 17.41 -0.42 15.53
N GLN A 23 16.41 -0.45 14.66
CA GLN A 23 16.48 0.15 13.33
C GLN A 23 15.87 1.54 13.29
N ALA A 24 16.49 2.45 12.53
CA ALA A 24 15.94 3.78 12.33
C ALA A 24 14.62 3.68 11.54
N PRO A 25 13.59 4.51 11.84
CA PRO A 25 12.29 4.45 11.15
C PRO A 25 12.39 4.55 9.62
N LEU A 26 13.38 5.29 9.12
CA LEU A 26 13.64 5.43 7.68
C LEU A 26 14.13 4.11 7.05
N GLU A 27 14.94 3.32 7.77
CA GLU A 27 15.45 2.04 7.27
C GLU A 27 14.33 1.03 7.06
N TRP A 28 13.31 1.04 7.93
CA TRP A 28 12.10 0.23 7.76
C TRP A 28 11.36 0.59 6.47
N LEU A 29 11.25 1.89 6.17
CA LEU A 29 10.59 2.38 4.97
C LEU A 29 11.38 2.01 3.70
N GLU A 30 12.71 2.16 3.73
CA GLU A 30 13.60 1.78 2.62
C GLU A 30 13.63 0.26 2.40
N ARG A 31 13.54 -0.54 3.46
CA ARG A 31 13.38 -2.01 3.36
C ARG A 31 12.04 -2.38 2.74
N MET A 32 10.95 -1.74 3.18
CA MET A 32 9.63 -1.94 2.58
C MET A 32 9.63 -1.60 1.08
N GLU A 33 10.27 -0.50 0.68
CA GLU A 33 10.37 -0.11 -0.73
C GLU A 33 11.10 -1.16 -1.57
N ARG A 34 12.24 -1.67 -1.10
CA ARG A 34 12.99 -2.72 -1.79
C ARG A 34 12.17 -4.01 -1.94
N ALA A 35 11.44 -4.38 -0.88
CA ALA A 35 10.57 -5.55 -0.89
C ALA A 35 9.38 -5.37 -1.86
N GLU A 36 8.75 -4.19 -1.88
CA GLU A 36 7.57 -3.93 -2.72
C GLU A 36 7.85 -4.10 -4.23
N ASN A 37 9.09 -3.82 -4.65
CA ASN A 37 9.50 -3.93 -6.06
C ASN A 37 9.98 -5.33 -6.47
N SER A 38 10.24 -6.23 -5.50
CA SER A 38 10.89 -7.53 -5.75
C SER A 38 10.03 -8.73 -5.35
N VAL A 39 9.06 -8.53 -4.46
CA VAL A 39 8.21 -9.60 -3.96
C VAL A 39 7.05 -9.85 -4.91
N SER A 40 6.81 -11.13 -5.19
CA SER A 40 5.54 -11.59 -5.77
C SER A 40 4.57 -11.94 -4.65
N LEU A 41 3.35 -11.44 -4.72
CA LEU A 41 2.32 -11.67 -3.72
C LEU A 41 0.97 -11.93 -4.37
N GLU A 42 0.20 -12.81 -3.74
CA GLU A 42 -1.20 -13.06 -4.04
C GLU A 42 -2.00 -12.95 -2.75
N GLY A 43 -3.21 -12.39 -2.82
CA GLY A 43 -4.12 -12.37 -1.69
C GLY A 43 -5.43 -11.65 -1.98
N VAL A 44 -6.24 -11.52 -0.94
CA VAL A 44 -7.49 -10.78 -0.98
C VAL A 44 -7.33 -9.47 -0.21
N ARG A 45 -7.67 -8.35 -0.86
CA ARG A 45 -7.77 -7.03 -0.24
C ARG A 45 -9.23 -6.71 0.00
N VAL A 46 -9.55 -6.26 1.22
CA VAL A 46 -10.88 -5.76 1.58
C VAL A 46 -10.76 -4.29 1.92
N THR A 47 -11.36 -3.43 1.11
CA THR A 47 -11.42 -1.98 1.35
C THR A 47 -12.76 -1.63 1.98
N ARG A 48 -12.72 -1.12 3.22
CA ARG A 48 -13.91 -0.64 3.96
C ARG A 48 -13.92 0.88 4.01
N PHE A 49 -15.09 1.47 3.80
CA PHE A 49 -15.27 2.91 3.80
C PHE A 49 -15.90 3.38 5.12
N PHE A 50 -15.32 4.40 5.74
CA PHE A 50 -15.84 5.03 6.95
C PHE A 50 -16.37 6.43 6.60
N LEU A 51 -17.48 6.44 5.88
CA LEU A 51 -18.19 7.65 5.43
C LEU A 51 -19.49 7.82 6.22
N PRO A 52 -20.06 9.04 6.30
CA PRO A 52 -21.36 9.27 6.94
C PRO A 52 -22.46 8.37 6.36
N VAL A 53 -22.43 8.15 5.05
CA VAL A 53 -23.28 7.17 4.35
C VAL A 53 -22.44 5.91 4.11
N PRO A 54 -22.84 4.75 4.66
CA PRO A 54 -22.10 3.50 4.46
C PRO A 54 -22.08 3.10 2.98
N LEU A 55 -20.90 2.73 2.50
CA LEU A 55 -20.72 2.08 1.20
C LEU A 55 -20.34 0.62 1.39
N PRO A 56 -20.77 -0.28 0.49
CA PRO A 56 -20.37 -1.68 0.56
C PRO A 56 -18.85 -1.81 0.46
N ALA A 57 -18.31 -2.75 1.22
CA ALA A 57 -16.89 -3.07 1.12
C ALA A 57 -16.54 -3.57 -0.29
N ILE A 58 -15.35 -3.21 -0.74
CA ILE A 58 -14.79 -3.71 -2.00
C ILE A 58 -13.86 -4.86 -1.65
N GLU A 59 -14.11 -6.03 -2.24
CA GLU A 59 -13.24 -7.20 -2.11
C GLU A 59 -12.56 -7.44 -3.46
N GLU A 60 -11.24 -7.56 -3.43
CA GLU A 60 -10.39 -7.65 -4.61
C GLU A 60 -9.41 -8.82 -4.42
N ARG A 61 -9.30 -9.70 -5.43
CA ARG A 61 -8.15 -10.61 -5.53
C ARG A 61 -7.03 -9.87 -6.23
N ILE A 62 -5.86 -9.84 -5.58
CA ILE A 62 -4.68 -9.15 -6.09
C ILE A 62 -3.59 -10.18 -6.35
N LEU A 63 -3.03 -10.13 -7.54
CA LEU A 63 -1.77 -10.76 -7.89
C LEU A 63 -0.79 -9.67 -8.25
N ARG A 64 0.40 -9.68 -7.66
CA ARG A 64 1.44 -8.69 -7.94
C ARG A 64 2.76 -9.40 -8.11
N ALA A 65 3.52 -8.96 -9.11
CA ALA A 65 4.88 -9.41 -9.38
C ALA A 65 5.74 -8.16 -9.64
N GLY A 66 6.40 -7.67 -8.59
CA GLY A 66 7.11 -6.39 -8.62
C GLY A 66 6.20 -5.22 -8.97
N LEU A 67 6.45 -4.56 -10.10
CA LEU A 67 5.67 -3.41 -10.59
C LEU A 67 4.40 -3.83 -11.36
N ARG A 68 4.30 -5.10 -11.77
CA ARG A 68 3.13 -5.61 -12.48
C ARG A 68 2.08 -6.05 -11.49
N TYR A 69 0.82 -5.78 -11.78
CA TYR A 69 -0.28 -6.29 -10.97
C TYR A 69 -1.50 -6.64 -11.80
N ARG A 70 -2.29 -7.56 -11.25
CA ARG A 70 -3.64 -7.91 -11.66
C ARG A 70 -4.55 -7.78 -10.45
N VAL A 71 -5.65 -7.05 -10.60
CA VAL A 71 -6.72 -6.93 -9.60
C VAL A 71 -8.01 -7.40 -10.23
N GLU A 72 -8.67 -8.35 -9.58
CA GLU A 72 -10.00 -8.84 -9.94
C GLU A 72 -10.98 -8.46 -8.85
N TYR A 73 -12.06 -7.80 -9.23
CA TYR A 73 -13.11 -7.39 -8.31
C TYR A 73 -14.05 -8.56 -8.03
N LEU A 74 -14.08 -8.99 -6.77
CA LEU A 74 -14.95 -10.07 -6.28
C LEU A 74 -16.27 -9.51 -5.76
N ARG A 75 -16.21 -8.35 -5.08
CA ARG A 75 -17.37 -7.61 -4.55
C ARG A 75 -17.14 -6.11 -4.64
N PRO A 76 -18.21 -5.29 -4.72
CA PRO A 76 -19.63 -5.66 -4.73
C PRO A 76 -20.09 -6.23 -6.09
N ALA A 77 -21.31 -6.78 -6.15
CA ALA A 77 -21.92 -7.32 -7.39
C ALA A 77 -21.91 -6.31 -8.55
N ALA A 78 -21.94 -5.01 -8.24
CA ALA A 78 -21.84 -3.95 -9.24
C ALA A 78 -20.53 -3.98 -10.06
N ARG A 79 -19.45 -4.46 -9.43
CA ARG A 79 -18.09 -4.49 -9.98
C ARG A 79 -17.56 -5.90 -10.21
N GLN A 80 -18.34 -6.91 -9.87
CA GLN A 80 -17.88 -8.30 -9.91
C GLN A 80 -17.43 -8.68 -11.34
N GLY A 81 -16.23 -9.23 -11.43
CA GLY A 81 -15.61 -9.62 -12.70
C GLY A 81 -14.92 -8.47 -13.45
N GLU A 82 -14.94 -7.24 -12.94
CA GLU A 82 -14.02 -6.20 -13.42
C GLU A 82 -12.57 -6.66 -13.21
N LEU A 83 -11.72 -6.36 -14.19
CA LEU A 83 -10.31 -6.74 -14.17
C LEU A 83 -9.44 -5.52 -14.46
N LEU A 84 -8.49 -5.25 -13.58
CA LEU A 84 -7.42 -4.28 -13.79
C LEU A 84 -6.09 -5.02 -13.94
N ILE A 85 -5.37 -4.74 -15.02
CA ILE A 85 -4.02 -5.24 -15.23
C ILE A 85 -3.12 -4.04 -15.49
N ASP A 86 -2.00 -3.94 -14.78
CA ASP A 86 -0.96 -2.96 -15.05
C ASP A 86 0.35 -3.71 -15.33
N ASP A 87 0.91 -3.52 -16.52
CA ASP A 87 2.15 -4.16 -16.96
C ASP A 87 3.41 -3.32 -16.65
N GLY A 88 3.22 -2.15 -16.02
CA GLY A 88 4.25 -1.16 -15.73
C GLY A 88 4.39 -0.05 -16.77
N LEU A 89 3.76 -0.20 -17.93
CA LEU A 89 3.73 0.80 -19.02
C LEU A 89 2.30 1.28 -19.27
N ARG A 90 1.36 0.35 -19.31
CA ARG A 90 -0.06 0.58 -19.55
C ARG A 90 -0.89 -0.15 -18.51
N ARG A 91 -2.07 0.41 -18.27
CA ARG A 91 -3.11 -0.19 -17.46
C ARG A 91 -4.31 -0.53 -18.33
N PHE A 92 -4.78 -1.76 -18.23
CA PHE A 92 -5.97 -2.26 -18.91
C PHE A 92 -7.08 -2.45 -17.89
N HIS A 93 -8.23 -1.83 -18.13
CA HIS A 93 -9.43 -1.99 -17.31
C HIS A 93 -10.53 -2.64 -18.13
N TYR A 94 -10.77 -3.92 -17.86
CA TYR A 94 -11.89 -4.65 -18.44
C TYR A 94 -13.17 -4.40 -17.64
N LEU A 95 -14.21 -3.99 -18.35
CA LEU A 95 -15.55 -3.73 -17.84
C LEU A 95 -16.51 -4.80 -18.39
N PRO A 96 -16.88 -5.82 -17.60
CA PRO A 96 -17.67 -6.96 -18.09
C PRO A 96 -19.04 -6.56 -18.61
N ARG A 97 -19.69 -5.58 -17.94
CA ARG A 97 -21.02 -5.07 -18.33
C ARG A 97 -21.02 -4.45 -19.72
N LEU A 98 -19.91 -3.82 -20.11
CA LEU A 98 -19.76 -3.16 -21.42
C LEU A 98 -19.04 -4.05 -22.43
N ARG A 99 -18.43 -5.17 -21.98
CA ARG A 99 -17.53 -6.02 -22.76
C ARG A 99 -16.39 -5.21 -23.41
N GLN A 100 -15.88 -4.22 -22.70
CA GLN A 100 -14.87 -3.29 -23.20
C GLN A 100 -13.60 -3.33 -22.35
N VAL A 101 -12.48 -3.06 -22.99
CA VAL A 101 -11.18 -2.83 -22.33
C VAL A 101 -10.81 -1.37 -22.54
N GLN A 102 -10.67 -0.64 -21.45
CA GLN A 102 -10.09 0.71 -21.45
C GLN A 102 -8.58 0.62 -21.26
N THR A 103 -7.83 1.32 -22.09
CA THR A 103 -6.38 1.45 -21.94
C THR A 103 -6.06 2.81 -21.32
N LEU A 104 -5.36 2.79 -20.19
CA LEU A 104 -4.99 3.95 -19.39
C LEU A 104 -3.48 3.96 -19.20
N PRO A 105 -2.87 5.11 -18.88
CA PRO A 105 -1.49 5.14 -18.40
C PRO A 105 -1.31 4.25 -17.18
N SER A 106 -0.15 3.59 -17.06
CA SER A 106 0.24 2.89 -15.84
C SER A 106 0.25 3.85 -14.64
N GLU A 107 -0.11 3.34 -13.45
CA GLU A 107 -0.01 4.12 -12.21
C GLU A 107 1.41 4.13 -11.63
N GLN A 108 2.31 3.29 -12.16
CA GLN A 108 3.67 3.13 -11.62
C GLN A 108 4.48 4.43 -11.59
N PRO A 109 4.49 5.29 -12.62
CA PRO A 109 5.22 6.55 -12.57
C PRO A 109 4.71 7.49 -11.47
N LEU A 110 3.39 7.55 -11.26
CA LEU A 110 2.78 8.38 -10.23
C LEU A 110 3.08 7.82 -8.83
N ALA A 111 2.99 6.50 -8.64
CA ALA A 111 3.33 5.84 -7.39
C ALA A 111 4.80 6.08 -7.01
N LEU A 112 5.73 5.94 -7.98
CA LEU A 112 7.14 6.21 -7.78
C LEU A 112 7.41 7.68 -7.43
N ARG A 113 6.77 8.63 -8.12
CA ARG A 113 6.90 10.06 -7.82
C ARG A 113 6.42 10.38 -6.40
N ARG A 114 5.23 9.90 -6.01
CA ARG A 114 4.68 10.10 -4.65
C ARG A 114 5.60 9.53 -3.58
N ARG A 115 6.23 8.38 -3.85
CA ARG A 115 7.18 7.73 -2.95
C ARG A 115 8.48 8.53 -2.81
N ARG A 116 9.08 8.96 -3.93
CA ARG A 116 10.28 9.80 -3.92
C ARG A 116 10.05 11.10 -3.15
N GLU A 117 8.88 11.72 -3.34
CA GLU A 117 8.51 12.93 -2.59
C GLU A 117 8.41 12.65 -1.09
N LEU A 118 7.76 11.55 -0.68
CA LEU A 118 7.69 11.17 0.75
C LEU A 118 9.08 11.05 1.38
N LEU A 119 10.00 10.33 0.72
CA LEU A 119 11.37 10.15 1.22
C LEU A 119 12.13 11.47 1.27
N ALA A 120 11.96 12.32 0.25
CA ALA A 120 12.61 13.64 0.23
C ALA A 120 12.11 14.52 1.39
N ARG A 121 10.81 14.52 1.67
CA ARG A 121 10.21 15.26 2.80
C ARG A 121 10.67 14.76 4.16
N LEU A 122 10.87 13.45 4.31
CA LEU A 122 11.46 12.84 5.50
C LEU A 122 12.92 13.29 5.68
N ARG A 123 13.72 13.24 4.61
CA ARG A 123 15.14 13.68 4.63
C ARG A 123 15.30 15.17 4.92
N ARG A 124 14.36 16.01 4.46
CA ARG A 124 14.32 17.46 4.75
C ARG A 124 13.75 17.79 6.13
N GLY A 125 13.25 16.81 6.89
CA GLY A 125 12.65 17.03 8.21
C GLY A 125 11.30 17.74 8.18
N GLU A 126 10.61 17.76 7.04
CA GLU A 126 9.24 18.27 6.93
C GLU A 126 8.22 17.28 7.50
N LEU A 127 8.55 16.00 7.39
CA LEU A 127 7.84 14.88 7.99
C LEU A 127 8.75 14.23 9.03
N LEU A 128 8.14 13.89 10.16
CA LEU A 128 8.75 13.10 11.22
C LEU A 128 8.16 11.69 11.14
N LEU A 129 9.02 10.70 11.31
CA LEU A 129 8.65 9.29 11.28
C LEU A 129 9.15 8.64 12.55
N GLU A 130 8.25 7.99 13.27
CA GLU A 130 8.56 7.32 14.53
C GLU A 130 8.12 5.85 14.49
N THR A 131 8.91 4.98 15.11
CA THR A 131 8.53 3.59 15.33
C THR A 131 7.71 3.50 16.60
N LYS A 132 6.41 3.18 16.50
CA LYS A 132 5.52 3.05 17.66
C LYS A 132 5.55 1.67 18.31
N GLY A 133 6.01 0.66 17.57
CA GLY A 133 6.17 -0.70 18.07
C GLY A 133 5.93 -1.74 17.00
N THR A 134 5.44 -2.89 17.43
CA THR A 134 5.07 -4.01 16.55
C THR A 134 3.62 -4.39 16.76
N ASP A 135 2.96 -4.83 15.70
CA ASP A 135 1.57 -5.29 15.71
C ASP A 135 1.42 -6.54 14.82
N ILE A 136 0.26 -7.19 14.85
CA ILE A 136 -0.10 -8.28 13.95
C ILE A 136 -1.05 -7.74 12.87
N VAL A 137 -0.59 -7.71 11.62
CA VAL A 137 -1.40 -7.30 10.47
C VAL A 137 -1.50 -8.44 9.48
N ALA A 138 -2.74 -8.81 9.14
CA ALA A 138 -3.05 -9.95 8.29
C ALA A 138 -2.33 -11.25 8.76
N GLY A 139 -2.32 -11.49 10.08
CA GLY A 139 -1.69 -12.67 10.69
C GLY A 139 -0.16 -12.64 10.70
N ARG A 140 0.49 -11.53 10.33
CA ARG A 140 1.95 -11.39 10.28
C ARG A 140 2.43 -10.30 11.22
N LYS A 141 3.59 -10.53 11.84
CA LYS A 141 4.28 -9.48 12.60
C LYS A 141 4.62 -8.31 11.69
N ALA A 142 4.23 -7.12 12.12
CA ALA A 142 4.40 -5.87 11.41
C ALA A 142 5.07 -4.84 12.32
N VAL A 143 5.88 -3.96 11.73
CA VAL A 143 6.39 -2.77 12.41
C VAL A 143 5.44 -1.62 12.13
N VAL A 144 5.08 -0.89 13.18
CA VAL A 144 4.16 0.24 13.10
C VAL A 144 4.98 1.52 13.04
N LEU A 145 4.86 2.22 11.92
CA LEU A 145 5.43 3.55 11.74
C LEU A 145 4.33 4.60 11.78
N GLU A 146 4.57 5.67 12.53
CA GLU A 146 3.71 6.84 12.57
C GLU A 146 4.41 8.03 11.90
N ALA A 147 3.70 8.66 10.95
CA ALA A 147 4.19 9.82 10.23
C ALA A 147 3.37 11.06 10.59
N ALA A 148 4.06 12.13 10.99
CA ALA A 148 3.47 13.43 11.30
C ALA A 148 4.23 14.54 10.57
N THR A 149 3.55 15.65 10.29
CA THR A 149 4.27 16.87 9.91
C THR A 149 5.03 17.43 11.11
N ARG A 150 6.03 18.28 10.87
CA ARG A 150 6.74 19.00 11.95
C ARG A 150 5.80 19.78 12.90
N ARG A 151 4.60 20.16 12.43
CA ARG A 151 3.56 20.83 13.23
C ARG A 151 2.66 19.86 14.01
N GLY A 152 3.01 18.58 14.09
CA GLY A 152 2.22 17.54 14.76
C GLY A 152 0.92 17.17 14.04
N GLN A 153 0.70 17.66 12.82
CA GLN A 153 -0.50 17.31 12.06
C GLN A 153 -0.31 15.94 11.40
N PRO A 154 -1.33 15.06 11.44
CA PRO A 154 -1.26 13.76 10.80
C PRO A 154 -1.02 13.91 9.29
N TRP A 155 -0.15 13.07 8.75
CA TRP A 155 0.11 13.03 7.32
C TRP A 155 -1.14 12.53 6.58
N ARG A 156 -1.86 13.41 5.88
CA ARG A 156 -2.98 13.02 5.02
C ARG A 156 -2.43 12.46 3.70
N ARG A 157 -2.81 11.22 3.37
CA ARG A 157 -2.85 10.75 1.97
C ARG A 157 -4.15 11.26 1.34
N TRP A 158 -4.03 11.91 0.18
CA TRP A 158 -5.11 12.03 -0.79
C TRP A 158 -5.07 10.81 -1.71
#